data_AF-A0A4R0N570-F1
#
_entry.id   AF-A0A4R0N570-F1
#
_cell.length_a   1.000
_cell.length_b   1.000
_cell.length_c   1.000
_cell.angle_alpha   90.00
_cell.angle_beta   90.00
_cell.angle_gamma   90.00
#
_symmetry.space_group_name_H-M   'P 1'
#
loop_
_entity.id
_entity.type
_entity.pdbx_description
1 polymer ?
#
loop_
_entity_poly.entity_id
_entity_poly.type
_entity_poly.pdbx_seq_one_letter_code
_entity_poly.pdbx_strand_id
1 'polypeptide(L)'
;MGIQRFILYYILYTALLAGIALSLPHLFPDVKLLANKFWVVFGFLGGLTFIAYILALIGIKRNPETGVLAIMGSIAVKMLFSMAFVLIYSLNTKKNGLVNGLNAEEKDLVFIFNFFSLYLLFTFFEIYGLLRNLRHQNK
;
A
#
# COMPACT_ATOMS: atom_id res chain seq x y z
N MET A 1 -7.31 -0.20 -19.84
CA MET A 1 -8.57 -0.45 -19.10
C MET A 1 -9.26 0.88 -18.88
N GLY A 2 -10.59 0.92 -18.95
CA GLY A 2 -11.34 2.10 -18.51
C GLY A 2 -11.18 2.34 -17.02
N ILE A 3 -11.26 3.61 -16.58
CA ILE A 3 -11.05 4.00 -15.18
C ILE A 3 -12.07 3.33 -14.23
N GLN A 4 -13.30 3.12 -14.69
CA GLN A 4 -14.35 2.42 -13.94
C GLN A 4 -14.00 0.95 -13.66
N ARG A 5 -13.46 0.24 -14.65
CA ARG A 5 -13.03 -1.16 -14.46
C ARG A 5 -11.88 -1.24 -13.47
N PHE A 6 -10.95 -0.29 -13.53
CA PHE A 6 -9.87 -0.22 -12.56
C PHE A 6 -10.41 0.01 -11.14
N ILE A 7 -11.28 1.00 -10.94
CA ILE A 7 -11.87 1.28 -9.61
C ILE A 7 -12.55 0.03 -9.06
N LEU A 8 -13.31 -0.68 -9.89
CA LEU A 8 -13.97 -1.93 -9.50
C LEU A 8 -12.95 -2.99 -9.08
N TYR A 9 -11.93 -3.27 -9.90
CA TYR A 9 -10.89 -4.24 -9.55
C TYR A 9 -10.10 -3.84 -8.31
N TYR A 10 -9.83 -2.54 -8.13
CA TYR A 10 -9.12 -2.00 -6.99
C TYR A 10 -9.92 -2.15 -5.69
N ILE A 11 -11.22 -1.84 -5.72
CA ILE A 11 -12.12 -2.03 -4.57
C ILE A 11 -12.23 -3.52 -4.24
N LEU A 12 -12.42 -4.38 -5.25
CA LEU A 12 -12.53 -5.83 -5.06
C LEU A 12 -11.23 -6.40 -4.47
N TYR A 13 -10.07 -5.98 -4.99
CA TYR A 13 -8.77 -6.37 -4.47
C TYR A 13 -8.56 -5.90 -3.02
N THR A 14 -8.91 -4.64 -2.73
CA THR A 14 -8.80 -4.08 -1.38
C THR A 14 -9.73 -4.79 -0.40
N ALA A 15 -10.97 -5.09 -0.81
CA ALA A 15 -11.93 -5.86 -0.01
C ALA A 15 -11.43 -7.29 0.24
N LEU A 16 -10.83 -7.93 -0.77
CA LEU A 16 -10.22 -9.25 -0.63
C LEU A 16 -9.06 -9.24 0.36
N LEU A 17 -8.16 -8.25 0.28
CA LEU A 17 -7.07 -8.11 1.24
C LEU A 17 -7.57 -7.83 2.66
N ALA A 18 -8.61 -7.00 2.81
CA ALA A 18 -9.24 -6.73 4.11
C ALA A 18 -9.90 -7.99 4.68
N GLY A 19 -10.57 -8.79 3.84
CA GLY A 19 -11.18 -10.07 4.23
C GLY A 19 -10.14 -11.09 4.68
N ILE A 20 -9.01 -11.20 3.97
CA ILE A 20 -7.87 -12.03 4.37
C ILE A 20 -7.31 -11.54 5.72
N ALA A 21 -7.09 -10.23 5.87
CA ALA A 21 -6.60 -9.68 7.13
C ALA A 21 -7.56 -9.96 8.30
N LEU A 22 -8.87 -9.92 8.09
CA LEU A 22 -9.87 -10.26 9.11
C LEU A 22 -9.91 -11.75 9.45
N SER A 23 -9.62 -12.64 8.50
CA SER A 23 -9.63 -14.09 8.75
C SER A 23 -8.36 -14.60 9.43
N LEU A 24 -7.23 -13.91 9.27
CA LEU A 24 -5.93 -14.30 9.85
C LEU A 24 -5.98 -14.54 11.37
N PRO A 25 -6.56 -13.64 12.20
CA PRO A 25 -6.68 -13.85 13.64
C PRO A 25 -7.52 -15.07 14.03
N HIS A 26 -8.48 -15.47 13.20
CA HIS A 26 -9.29 -16.66 13.44
C HIS A 26 -8.55 -17.96 13.10
N LEU A 27 -7.64 -17.91 12.13
CA LEU A 27 -6.83 -19.07 11.72
C LEU A 27 -5.60 -19.27 12.62
N PHE A 28 -5.05 -18.20 13.18
CA PHE A 28 -3.86 -18.23 14.04
C PHE A 28 -4.09 -17.44 15.34
N PRO A 29 -4.90 -17.96 16.27
CA PRO A 29 -5.26 -17.26 17.50
C PRO A 29 -4.06 -17.03 18.45
N ASP A 30 -3.06 -17.91 18.41
CA ASP A 30 -1.92 -17.89 19.33
C ASP A 30 -0.79 -16.93 18.90
N VAL A 31 -0.85 -16.40 17.66
CA VAL A 31 0.22 -15.56 17.09
C VAL A 31 -0.33 -14.18 16.74
N LYS A 32 0.35 -13.13 17.23
CA LYS A 32 0.01 -11.75 16.89
C LYS A 32 0.48 -11.38 15.48
N LEU A 33 -0.33 -11.71 14.48
CA LEU A 33 -0.02 -11.43 13.06
C LEU A 33 -0.28 -9.98 12.64
N LEU A 34 -1.30 -9.33 13.22
CA LEU A 34 -1.68 -7.96 12.86
C LEU A 34 -1.14 -6.96 13.88
N ALA A 35 -0.56 -5.88 13.37
CA ALA A 35 -0.20 -4.73 14.21
C ALA A 35 -1.46 -4.03 14.76
N ASN A 36 -1.37 -3.46 15.97
CA ASN A 36 -2.50 -2.77 16.62
C ASN A 36 -3.13 -1.66 15.76
N LYS A 37 -2.34 -1.08 14.85
CA LYS A 37 -2.71 0.05 14.01
C LYS A 37 -2.72 -0.32 12.52
N PHE A 38 -2.84 -1.62 12.24
CA PHE A 38 -2.89 -2.20 10.90
C PHE A 38 -3.88 -1.47 9.99
N TRP A 39 -5.11 -1.23 10.46
CA TRP A 39 -6.15 -0.58 9.66
C TRP A 39 -5.79 0.85 9.22
N VAL A 40 -5.02 1.58 10.02
CA VAL A 40 -4.52 2.91 9.67
C VAL A 40 -3.49 2.80 8.54
N VAL A 41 -2.55 1.85 8.65
CA VAL A 41 -1.55 1.58 7.61
C VAL A 41 -2.22 1.10 6.32
N PHE A 42 -3.20 0.20 6.44
CA PHE A 42 -3.97 -0.35 5.34
C PHE A 42 -4.71 0.75 4.57
N GLY A 43 -5.46 1.61 5.28
CA GLY A 43 -6.16 2.74 4.68
C GLY A 43 -5.21 3.75 4.04
N PHE A 44 -4.08 4.04 4.70
CA PHE A 44 -3.07 4.96 4.19
C PHE A 44 -2.41 4.44 2.90
N LEU A 45 -1.87 3.21 2.91
CA LEU A 45 -1.23 2.61 1.74
C LEU A 45 -2.21 2.36 0.60
N GLY A 46 -3.44 1.95 0.93
CA GLY A 46 -4.53 1.84 -0.02
C GLY A 46 -4.79 3.19 -0.69
N GLY A 47 -5.20 4.19 0.08
CA GLY A 47 -5.50 5.53 -0.44
C GLY A 47 -4.35 6.13 -1.24
N LEU A 48 -3.12 6.01 -0.76
CA LEU A 48 -1.92 6.50 -1.46
C LEU A 48 -1.72 5.78 -2.80
N THR A 49 -1.92 4.46 -2.86
CA THR A 49 -1.84 3.69 -4.11
C THR A 49 -2.95 4.06 -5.08
N PHE A 50 -4.15 4.34 -4.57
CA PHE A 50 -5.25 4.81 -5.41
C PHE A 50 -4.91 6.16 -6.06
N ILE A 51 -4.45 7.13 -5.26
CA ILE A 51 -4.05 8.46 -5.74
C ILE A 51 -2.91 8.34 -6.76
N ALA A 52 -1.87 7.58 -6.44
CA ALA A 52 -0.74 7.33 -7.31
C ALA A 52 -1.21 6.80 -8.68
N TYR A 53 -2.04 5.76 -8.68
CA TYR A 53 -2.55 5.21 -9.93
C TYR A 53 -3.37 6.22 -10.76
N ILE A 54 -4.20 7.06 -10.11
CA ILE A 54 -4.96 8.11 -10.81
C ILE A 54 -4.01 9.13 -11.45
N LEU A 55 -2.96 9.56 -10.75
CA LEU A 55 -1.93 10.45 -11.30
C LEU A 55 -1.23 9.83 -12.51
N ALA A 56 -0.83 8.56 -12.40
CA ALA A 56 -0.22 7.83 -13.50
C ALA A 56 -1.17 7.71 -14.71
N LEU A 57 -2.46 7.42 -14.49
CA LEU A 57 -3.47 7.36 -15.55
C LEU A 57 -3.64 8.70 -16.28
N ILE A 58 -3.63 9.82 -15.57
CA ILE A 58 -3.72 11.16 -16.17
C ILE A 58 -2.53 11.40 -17.08
N GLY A 59 -1.33 11.02 -16.65
CA GLY A 59 -0.12 11.15 -17.47
C GLY A 59 -0.14 10.27 -18.71
N ILE A 60 -0.56 9.01 -18.57
CA ILE A 60 -0.70 8.03 -19.67
C ILE A 60 -1.66 8.55 -20.76
N LYS A 61 -2.70 9.30 -20.40
CA LYS A 61 -3.68 9.83 -21.37
C LYS A 61 -3.18 11.01 -22.21
N ARG A 62 -2.12 11.72 -21.79
CA ARG A 62 -1.66 12.90 -22.53
C ARG A 62 -0.76 12.53 -23.70
N ASN A 63 0.30 11.76 -23.47
CA ASN A 63 1.26 11.31 -24.48
C ASN A 63 2.00 10.04 -23.98
N PRO A 64 2.41 9.12 -24.86
CA PRO A 64 3.06 7.87 -24.48
C PRO A 64 4.40 8.07 -23.75
N GLU A 65 5.24 9.02 -24.20
CA GLU A 65 6.52 9.34 -23.54
C GLU A 65 6.32 9.95 -22.15
N THR A 66 5.38 10.88 -22.02
CA THR A 66 5.03 11.50 -20.73
C THR A 66 4.30 10.53 -19.81
N GLY A 67 3.68 9.47 -20.36
CA GLY A 67 3.03 8.41 -19.61
C GLY A 67 4.00 7.58 -18.78
N VAL A 68 5.16 7.22 -19.34
CA VAL A 68 6.22 6.51 -18.60
C VAL A 68 6.77 7.39 -17.48
N LEU A 69 7.04 8.67 -17.77
CA LEU A 69 7.51 9.64 -16.78
C LEU A 69 6.50 9.81 -15.63
N ALA A 70 5.20 9.88 -15.94
CA ALA A 70 4.14 10.00 -14.94
C ALA A 70 3.99 8.74 -14.08
N ILE A 71 4.19 7.55 -14.65
CA ILE A 71 4.23 6.29 -13.89
C ILE A 71 5.40 6.31 -12.90
N MET A 72 6.60 6.62 -13.38
CA MET A 72 7.79 6.69 -12.53
C MET A 72 7.65 7.73 -11.43
N GLY A 73 7.15 8.93 -11.77
CA GLY A 73 6.90 10.00 -10.82
C GLY A 73 5.86 9.62 -9.77
N SER A 74 4.77 8.98 -10.19
CA SER A 74 3.73 8.49 -9.27
C SER A 74 4.28 7.46 -8.26
N ILE A 75 5.05 6.48 -8.74
CA ILE A 75 5.67 5.46 -7.90
C ILE A 75 6.67 6.12 -6.93
N ALA A 76 7.49 7.07 -7.40
CA ALA A 76 8.44 7.79 -6.57
C ALA A 76 7.74 8.58 -5.46
N VAL A 77 6.67 9.32 -5.78
CA VAL A 77 5.86 10.06 -4.82
C VAL A 77 5.28 9.12 -3.77
N LYS A 78 4.64 8.01 -4.19
CA LYS A 78 4.12 7.00 -3.28
C LYS A 78 5.22 6.43 -2.38
N MET A 79 6.37 6.10 -2.93
CA MET A 79 7.51 5.58 -2.18
C MET A 79 7.95 6.57 -1.11
N LEU A 80 8.14 7.85 -1.44
CA LEU A 80 8.52 8.89 -0.48
C LEU A 80 7.49 9.06 0.66
N PHE A 81 6.21 9.14 0.34
CA PHE A 81 5.16 9.26 1.35
C PHE A 81 5.06 8.03 2.24
N SER A 82 5.22 6.83 1.65
CA SER A 82 5.22 5.58 2.41
C SER A 82 6.42 5.47 3.35
N MET A 83 7.61 5.90 2.91
CA MET A 83 8.82 5.96 3.73
C MET A 83 8.71 6.99 4.86
N ALA A 84 8.20 8.19 4.56
CA ALA A 84 7.96 9.21 5.59
C ALA A 84 6.95 8.70 6.62
N PHE A 85 5.87 8.06 6.18
CA PHE A 85 4.84 7.52 7.07
C PHE A 85 5.40 6.43 8.00
N VAL A 86 6.10 5.43 7.48
CA VAL A 86 6.66 4.34 8.31
C VAL A 86 7.69 4.88 9.32
N LEU A 87 8.49 5.87 8.92
CA LEU A 87 9.47 6.52 9.79
C LEU A 87 8.78 7.30 10.92
N ILE A 88 7.81 8.16 10.60
CA ILE A 88 7.04 8.93 11.59
C ILE A 88 6.33 8.00 12.57
N TYR A 89 5.74 6.91 12.06
CA TYR A 89 5.04 5.95 12.90
C TYR A 89 5.97 5.22 13.86
N SER A 90 7.12 4.76 13.36
CA SER A 90 8.14 4.10 14.19
C SER A 90 8.68 5.06 15.27
N LEU A 91 8.99 6.31 14.92
CA LEU A 91 9.51 7.30 15.88
C LEU A 91 8.49 7.70 16.95
N ASN A 92 7.23 7.89 16.58
CA ASN A 92 6.17 8.23 17.55
C ASN A 92 5.83 7.07 18.49
N THR A 93 5.99 5.83 18.02
CA THR A 93 5.78 4.63 18.86
C THR A 93 6.89 4.51 19.91
N LYS A 94 8.14 4.84 19.56
CA LYS A 94 9.26 4.92 20.51
C LYS A 94 9.08 6.01 21.56
N LYS A 95 8.56 7.18 21.18
CA LYS A 95 8.39 8.33 22.08
C LYS A 95 7.29 8.15 23.12
N ASN A 96 6.23 7.40 22.79
CA ASN A 96 5.13 7.06 23.72
C ASN A 96 5.38 5.76 24.52
N GLY A 97 6.52 5.09 24.31
CA GLY A 97 6.86 3.76 24.86
C GLY A 97 7.81 3.76 26.06
N LEU A 98 7.90 4.85 26.83
CA LEU A 98 8.70 4.91 28.07
C LEU A 98 7.97 4.33 29.30
N VAL A 99 6.83 3.67 29.12
CA VAL A 99 6.11 3.00 30.21
C VAL A 99 5.79 1.56 29.80
N ASN A 100 6.51 0.64 30.45
CA ASN A 100 6.38 -0.82 30.51
C ASN A 100 7.43 -1.60 29.71
N GLY A 101 8.47 -1.99 30.45
CA GLY A 101 9.45 -2.99 30.05
C GLY A 101 8.80 -4.31 29.64
N LEU A 102 9.54 -5.03 28.79
CA LEU A 102 9.18 -6.18 27.94
C LEU A 102 8.51 -5.86 26.58
N ASN A 103 9.23 -6.25 25.51
CA ASN A 103 8.78 -6.49 24.13
C ASN A 103 8.50 -5.25 23.25
N ALA A 104 9.41 -4.29 23.21
CA ALA A 104 9.39 -3.20 22.22
C ALA A 104 9.84 -3.65 20.82
N GLU A 105 10.83 -4.54 20.72
CA GLU A 105 11.35 -5.04 19.42
C GLU A 105 10.34 -5.89 18.65
N GLU A 106 9.64 -6.81 19.32
CA GLU A 106 8.69 -7.72 18.63
C GLU A 106 7.48 -6.97 18.04
N LYS A 107 7.02 -5.91 18.73
CA LYS A 107 5.90 -5.08 18.25
C LYS A 107 6.30 -4.24 17.03
N ASP A 108 7.55 -3.79 16.98
CA ASP A 108 8.09 -3.05 15.84
C ASP A 108 8.26 -3.96 14.62
N LEU A 109 8.76 -5.19 14.79
CA LEU A 109 8.93 -6.14 13.70
C LEU A 109 7.60 -6.52 13.04
N VAL A 110 6.58 -6.88 13.84
CA VAL A 110 5.24 -7.19 13.29
C VAL A 110 4.68 -6.01 12.50
N PHE A 111 4.83 -4.79 12.99
CA PHE A 111 4.41 -3.58 12.25
C PHE A 111 5.15 -3.42 10.92
N ILE A 112 6.47 -3.55 10.93
CA ILE A 112 7.32 -3.43 9.74
C ILE A 112 6.91 -4.50 8.70
N PHE A 113 6.74 -5.76 9.11
CA PHE A 113 6.30 -6.82 8.21
C PHE A 113 4.91 -6.57 7.63
N ASN A 114 3.96 -6.09 8.44
CA ASN A 114 2.64 -5.73 7.95
C ASN A 114 2.72 -4.58 6.94
N PHE A 115 3.51 -3.54 7.23
CA PHE A 115 3.72 -2.41 6.34
C PHE A 115 4.34 -2.84 5.00
N PHE A 116 5.44 -3.61 5.02
CA PHE A 116 6.10 -4.07 3.80
C PHE A 116 5.20 -5.01 3.00
N SER A 117 4.51 -5.94 3.67
CA SER A 117 3.59 -6.86 2.99
C SER A 117 2.47 -6.10 2.27
N LEU A 118 1.83 -5.15 2.96
CA LEU A 118 0.80 -4.32 2.35
C LEU A 118 1.36 -3.45 1.22
N TYR A 119 2.52 -2.82 1.43
CA TYR A 119 3.16 -1.99 0.41
C TYR A 119 3.44 -2.80 -0.86
N LEU A 120 4.00 -4.00 -0.74
CA LEU A 120 4.27 -4.89 -1.86
C LEU A 120 2.98 -5.35 -2.55
N LEU A 121 1.98 -5.78 -1.80
CA LEU A 121 0.70 -6.23 -2.34
C LEU A 121 -0.02 -5.12 -3.12
N PHE A 122 -0.06 -3.89 -2.58
CA PHE A 122 -0.67 -2.76 -3.29
C PHE A 122 0.17 -2.33 -4.50
N THR A 123 1.49 -2.36 -4.40
CA THR A 123 2.40 -2.05 -5.52
C THR A 123 2.30 -3.06 -6.64
N PHE A 124 2.17 -4.35 -6.34
CA PHE A 124 1.96 -5.39 -7.34
C PHE A 124 0.69 -5.13 -8.16
N PHE A 125 -0.42 -4.84 -7.49
CA PHE A 125 -1.68 -4.49 -8.16
C PHE A 125 -1.55 -3.23 -9.03
N GLU A 126 -0.92 -2.18 -8.49
CA GLU A 126 -0.67 -0.93 -9.20
C GLU A 126 0.14 -1.15 -10.48
N ILE A 127 1.32 -1.77 -10.38
CA ILE A 127 2.22 -2.02 -11.52
C ILE A 127 1.51 -2.89 -12.57
N TYR A 128 0.80 -3.95 -12.15
CA TYR A 128 0.03 -4.79 -13.07
C TYR A 128 -1.02 -3.98 -13.85
N GLY A 129 -1.76 -3.10 -13.16
CA GLY A 129 -2.74 -2.21 -13.78
C GLY A 129 -2.10 -1.24 -14.78
N LEU A 130 -0.98 -0.62 -14.40
CA LEU A 130 -0.26 0.34 -15.23
C LEU A 130 0.35 -0.31 -16.48
N LEU A 131 1.03 -1.44 -16.33
CA LEU A 131 1.61 -2.20 -17.45
C LEU A 131 0.54 -2.65 -18.45
N ARG A 132 -0.63 -3.10 -17.96
CA ARG A 132 -1.74 -3.49 -18.84
C ARG A 132 -2.30 -2.31 -19.64
N ASN A 133 -2.30 -1.10 -19.06
CA ASN A 133 -2.72 0.11 -19.76
C ASN A 133 -1.70 0.54 -20.81
N LEU A 134 -0.40 0.53 -20.47
CA LEU A 134 0.67 0.82 -21.43
C LEU A 134 0.65 -0.15 -22.61
N ARG A 135 0.50 -1.45 -22.36
CA ARG A 135 0.42 -2.47 -23.43
C ARG A 135 -0.75 -2.23 -24.37
N HIS A 136 -1.85 -1.67 -23.89
CA HIS A 136 -3.01 -1.38 -24.73
C HIS A 136 -2.80 -0.13 -25.59
N GLN A 137 -2.01 0.85 -25.11
CA GLN A 137 -1.67 2.04 -25.89
C GLN A 137 -0.60 1.80 -26.96
N ASN A 138 0.29 0.83 -26.73
CA ASN A 138 1.39 0.51 -27.65
C ASN A 138 1.02 -0.55 -28.71
N LYS A 139 -0.28 -0.79 -28.90
CA LYS A 139 -0.86 -1.61 -29.98
C LYS A 139 -1.67 -0.70 -30.88
#